data_AF-A0A2V3PKY8-F1
#
_entry.id   AF-A0A2V3PKY8-F1
#
_cell.length_a   1.000
_cell.length_b   1.000
_cell.length_c   1.000
_cell.angle_alpha   90.00
_cell.angle_beta   90.00
_cell.angle_gamma   90.00
#
_symmetry.space_group_name_H-M   'P 1'
#
loop_
_entity.id
_entity.type
_entity.pdbx_description
1 polymer ?
#
loop_
_entity_poly.entity_id
_entity_poly.type
_entity_poly.pdbx_seq_one_letter_code
_entity_poly.pdbx_strand_id
1 'polypeptide(L)'
;MKLDAKKIQKSQQEASVIYNQFQSIKDDLFLLIKPHVYNDMEIEQGDICVDCFSGDGFAFMIGDRGVSVNEMIDRISELKKDEKIKLSDLTTYL
;
A
#
# COMPACT_ATOMS: atom_id res chain seq x y z
N MET A 1 -23.86 31.97 3.29
CA MET A 1 -22.87 32.16 2.21
C MET A 1 -21.42 32.30 2.71
N LYS A 2 -20.98 33.40 3.37
CA LYS A 2 -19.57 33.50 3.87
C LYS A 2 -19.22 32.49 4.99
N LEU A 3 -20.21 32.11 5.80
CA LEU A 3 -20.06 31.11 6.86
C LEU A 3 -19.85 29.69 6.32
N ASP A 4 -20.51 29.36 5.21
CA ASP A 4 -20.41 28.04 4.58
C ASP A 4 -19.03 27.87 3.91
N ALA A 5 -18.53 28.92 3.25
CA ALA A 5 -17.19 28.92 2.66
C ALA A 5 -16.08 28.67 3.70
N LYS A 6 -16.16 29.30 4.88
CA LYS A 6 -15.20 29.06 5.98
C LYS A 6 -15.27 27.64 6.52
N LYS A 7 -16.48 27.07 6.64
CA LYS A 7 -16.66 25.67 7.06
C LYS A 7 -16.08 24.70 6.05
N ILE A 8 -16.37 24.90 4.76
CA ILE A 8 -15.82 24.10 3.65
C ILE A 8 -14.29 24.15 3.67
N GLN A 9 -13.70 25.35 3.80
CA GLN A 9 -12.25 25.52 3.86
C GLN A 9 -11.64 24.76 5.05
N LYS A 10 -12.25 24.85 6.23
CA LYS A 10 -11.79 24.12 7.42
C LYS A 10 -11.83 22.60 7.18
N SER A 11 -12.94 22.07 6.68
CA SER A 11 -13.07 20.64 6.38
C SER A 11 -12.08 20.17 5.31
N GLN A 12 -11.79 21.00 4.30
CA GLN A 12 -10.79 20.69 3.27
C GLN A 12 -9.36 20.66 3.84
N GLN A 13 -9.04 21.56 4.77
CA GLN A 13 -7.76 21.53 5.49
C GLN A 13 -7.63 20.27 6.35
N GLU A 14 -8.68 19.91 7.10
CA GLU A 14 -8.71 18.69 7.91
C GLU A 14 -8.53 17.44 7.03
N ALA A 15 -9.26 17.35 5.91
CA ALA A 15 -9.13 16.25 4.96
C ALA A 15 -7.71 16.16 4.36
N SER A 16 -7.08 17.30 4.07
CA SER A 16 -5.71 17.34 3.55
C SER A 16 -4.68 16.82 4.56
N VAL A 17 -4.85 17.14 5.85
CA VAL A 17 -3.99 16.61 6.93
C VAL A 17 -4.15 15.10 7.04
N ILE A 18 -5.39 14.62 7.05
CA ILE A 18 -5.70 13.17 7.12
C ILE A 18 -5.11 12.45 5.90
N TYR A 19 -5.28 13.01 4.69
CA TYR A 19 -4.72 12.44 3.47
C TYR A 19 -3.19 12.32 3.52
N ASN A 20 -2.49 13.35 4.00
CA ASN A 20 -1.03 13.30 4.12
C ASN A 20 -0.57 12.25 5.14
N GLN A 21 -1.28 12.12 6.28
CA GLN A 21 -1.01 11.06 7.25
C GLN A 21 -1.24 9.67 6.62
N PHE A 22 -2.32 9.53 5.86
CA PHE A 22 -2.64 8.30 5.15
C PHE A 22 -1.57 7.91 4.11
N GLN A 23 -1.06 8.88 3.32
CA GLN A 23 0.06 8.62 2.39
C GLN A 23 1.32 8.16 3.13
N SER A 24 1.66 8.80 4.26
CA SER A 24 2.80 8.38 5.09
C SER A 24 2.67 6.94 5.55
N ILE A 25 1.47 6.51 5.97
CA ILE A 25 1.22 5.12 6.41
C ILE A 25 1.40 4.15 5.23
N LYS A 26 0.93 4.51 4.03
CA LYS A 26 1.15 3.69 2.82
C LYS A 26 2.64 3.48 2.54
N ASP A 27 3.41 4.55 2.59
CA ASP A 27 4.85 4.52 2.36
C ASP A 27 5.56 3.68 3.43
N ASP A 28 5.18 3.83 4.70
CA ASP A 28 5.72 3.02 5.80
C ASP A 28 5.43 1.52 5.61
N LEU A 29 4.20 1.16 5.23
CA LEU A 29 3.84 -0.22 4.90
C LEU A 29 4.69 -0.78 3.76
N PHE A 30 4.87 0.01 2.69
CA PHE A 30 5.71 -0.40 1.57
C PHE A 30 7.15 -0.63 2.02
N LEU A 31 7.74 0.28 2.80
CA LEU A 31 9.10 0.17 3.31
C LEU A 31 9.30 -1.03 4.25
N LEU A 32 8.27 -1.43 4.98
CA LEU A 32 8.29 -2.61 5.85
C LEU A 32 8.15 -3.92 5.05
N ILE A 33 7.32 -3.94 4.01
CA ILE A 33 7.07 -5.16 3.21
C ILE A 33 8.19 -5.39 2.18
N LYS A 34 8.62 -4.35 1.47
CA LYS A 34 9.52 -4.42 0.32
C LYS A 34 10.83 -5.22 0.57
N PRO A 35 11.50 -5.14 1.74
CA PRO A 35 12.72 -5.89 2.00
C PRO A 35 12.54 -7.42 1.94
N HIS A 36 11.33 -7.91 2.24
CA HIS A 36 10.97 -9.33 2.24
C HIS A 36 10.58 -9.86 0.86
N VAL A 37 10.56 -9.00 -0.16
CA VAL A 37 10.09 -9.33 -1.51
C VAL A 37 11.26 -9.31 -2.49
N TYR A 38 11.37 -10.36 -3.31
CA TYR A 38 12.31 -10.46 -4.42
C TYR A 38 11.56 -10.28 -5.74
N ASN A 39 11.98 -9.29 -6.53
CA ASN A 39 11.44 -9.08 -7.87
C ASN A 39 12.19 -9.98 -8.85
N ASP A 40 11.60 -11.13 -9.16
CA ASP A 40 12.08 -12.07 -10.18
C ASP A 40 11.34 -11.92 -11.52
N MET A 41 10.55 -10.87 -11.66
CA MET A 41 9.79 -10.54 -12.85
C MET A 41 10.40 -9.30 -13.54
N GLU A 42 10.06 -9.08 -14.81
CA GLU A 42 10.45 -7.87 -15.56
C GLU A 42 9.56 -6.66 -15.21
N ILE A 43 9.32 -6.43 -13.92
CA ILE A 43 8.48 -5.34 -13.41
C ILE A 43 9.36 -4.20 -12.93
N GLU A 44 9.07 -2.98 -13.37
CA GLU A 44 9.83 -1.81 -12.93
C GLU A 44 9.61 -1.54 -11.44
N GLN A 45 10.64 -1.06 -10.74
CA GLN A 45 10.50 -0.79 -9.31
C GLN A 45 9.44 0.31 -9.01
N GLY A 46 9.20 1.21 -9.96
CA GLY A 46 8.16 2.24 -9.85
C GLY A 46 6.73 1.69 -9.90
N ASP A 47 6.56 0.47 -10.41
CA ASP A 47 5.27 -0.20 -10.54
C ASP A 47 4.94 -1.09 -9.33
N ILE A 48 5.76 -1.04 -8.27
CA ILE A 48 5.52 -1.79 -7.03
C ILE A 48 5.27 -0.78 -5.92
N CYS A 49 4.09 -0.82 -5.32
CA CYS A 49 3.72 0.09 -4.24
C CYS A 49 2.75 -0.57 -3.26
N VAL A 50 2.34 0.16 -2.23
CA VAL A 50 1.14 -0.18 -1.45
C VAL A 50 0.05 0.81 -1.82
N ASP A 51 -1.16 0.33 -2.05
CA ASP A 51 -2.35 1.16 -2.24
C ASP A 51 -3.52 0.69 -1.37
N CYS A 52 -4.63 1.43 -1.38
CA CYS A 52 -5.83 1.13 -0.61
C CYS A 52 -7.06 1.06 -1.51
N PHE A 53 -7.80 -0.03 -1.35
CA PHE A 53 -9.03 -0.29 -2.10
C PHE A 53 -10.23 -0.33 -1.17
N SER A 54 -11.36 0.07 -1.72
CA SER A 54 -12.64 0.09 -1.00
C SER A 54 -13.05 -1.36 -0.68
N GLY A 55 -13.17 -1.71 0.59
CA GLY A 55 -13.57 -3.06 1.03
C GLY A 55 -12.39 -3.93 1.48
N ASP A 56 -11.30 -3.96 0.71
CA ASP A 56 -10.16 -4.85 0.97
C ASP A 56 -9.06 -4.23 1.84
N GLY A 57 -9.10 -2.91 2.07
CA GLY A 57 -8.09 -2.20 2.85
C GLY A 57 -6.82 -1.99 2.02
N PHE A 58 -5.65 -2.27 2.59
CA PHE A 58 -4.38 -2.08 1.89
C PHE A 58 -4.02 -3.30 1.03
N ALA A 59 -3.47 -3.04 -0.15
CA ALA A 59 -2.92 -4.03 -1.06
C ALA A 59 -1.49 -3.66 -1.46
N PHE A 60 -0.62 -4.66 -1.54
CA PHE A 60 0.69 -4.58 -2.17
C PHE A 60 0.52 -4.78 -3.68
N MET A 61 0.78 -3.73 -4.44
CA MET A 61 0.54 -3.63 -5.87
C MET A 61 1.78 -4.01 -6.68
N ILE A 62 1.55 -4.66 -7.81
CA ILE A 62 2.53 -5.16 -8.76
C ILE A 62 1.98 -4.86 -10.17
N GLY A 63 2.36 -3.70 -10.71
CA GLY A 63 1.72 -3.14 -11.89
C GLY A 63 0.26 -2.81 -11.61
N ASP A 64 -0.64 -3.38 -12.40
CA ASP A 64 -2.09 -3.23 -12.22
C ASP A 64 -2.69 -4.23 -11.23
N ARG A 65 -1.97 -5.28 -10.79
CA ARG A 65 -2.50 -6.35 -9.94
C ARG A 65 -2.08 -6.20 -8.48
N GLY A 66 -2.87 -6.73 -7.54
CA GLY A 66 -2.61 -6.57 -6.10
C GLY A 66 -2.71 -7.86 -5.28
N VAL A 67 -2.08 -7.85 -4.11
CA VAL A 67 -2.27 -8.84 -3.04
C VAL A 67 -2.60 -8.08 -1.76
N SER A 68 -3.54 -8.54 -0.96
CA SER A 68 -3.85 -7.89 0.31
C SER A 68 -2.61 -7.77 1.20
N VAL A 69 -2.44 -6.64 1.89
CA VAL A 69 -1.34 -6.48 2.86
C VAL A 69 -1.45 -7.50 4.00
N ASN A 70 -2.66 -7.93 4.36
CA ASN A 70 -2.84 -9.00 5.35
C ASN A 70 -2.21 -10.32 4.90
N GLU A 71 -2.43 -10.72 3.64
CA GLU A 71 -1.78 -11.91 3.08
C GLU A 71 -0.24 -11.73 3.03
N MET A 72 0.24 -10.53 2.71
CA MET A 72 1.68 -10.25 2.75
C MET A 72 2.24 -10.41 4.17
N ILE A 73 1.52 -9.94 5.20
CA ILE A 73 1.91 -10.11 6.61
C ILE A 73 1.98 -11.59 6.97
N ASP A 74 0.97 -12.38 6.60
CA ASP A 74 0.93 -13.81 6.90
C ASP A 74 2.13 -14.52 6.26
N ARG A 75 2.37 -14.29 4.96
CA ARG A 75 3.53 -14.86 4.25
C ARG A 75 4.87 -14.42 4.86
N ILE A 76 5.02 -13.15 5.23
CA ILE A 76 6.25 -12.65 5.86
C ILE A 76 6.47 -13.31 7.22
N SER A 77 5.41 -13.56 7.98
CA SER A 77 5.49 -14.18 9.30
C SER A 77 5.99 -15.63 9.26
N GLU A 78 5.81 -16.31 8.12
CA GLU A 78 6.24 -17.69 7.89
C GLU A 78 7.66 -17.80 7.29
N LEU A 79 8.26 -16.69 6.87
CA LEU A 79 9.60 -16.69 6.26
C LEU A 79 10.67 -17.18 7.23
N LYS A 80 11.54 -18.06 6.73
CA LYS A 80 12.78 -18.40 7.42
C LYS A 80 13.83 -17.31 7.22
N LYS A 81 14.88 -17.37 8.03
CA LYS A 81 16.01 -16.45 7.91
C LYS A 81 16.56 -16.47 6.47
N ASP A 82 16.75 -15.27 5.92
CA ASP A 82 17.26 -15.00 4.56
C ASP A 82 16.32 -15.41 3.40
N GLU A 83 15.10 -15.87 3.71
CA GLU A 83 14.07 -16.16 2.71
C GLU A 83 13.39 -14.88 2.21
N LYS A 84 12.94 -14.90 0.96
CA LYS A 84 12.17 -13.80 0.34
C LYS A 84 11.00 -14.36 -0.45
N ILE A 85 9.90 -13.63 -0.43
CA ILE A 85 8.73 -13.89 -1.27
C ILE A 85 9.05 -13.44 -2.69
N LYS A 86 8.96 -14.33 -3.67
CA LYS A 86 9.10 -13.94 -5.08
C LYS A 86 7.81 -13.31 -5.59
N LEU A 87 7.91 -12.33 -6.47
CA LEU A 87 6.72 -11.75 -7.09
C LEU A 87 5.94 -12.79 -7.91
N SER A 88 6.63 -13.72 -8.56
CA SER A 88 5.99 -14.83 -9.28
C SER A 88 5.11 -15.73 -8.40
N ASP A 89 5.40 -15.79 -7.09
CA ASP A 89 4.74 -16.70 -6.14
C ASP A 89 3.48 -16.07 -5.52
N LEU A 90 3.23 -14.80 -5.83
CA LEU A 90 2.07 -14.05 -5.35
C LEU A 90 0.86 -14.32 -6.25
N THR A 91 -0.21 -14.83 -5.64
CA THR A 91 -1.49 -15.01 -6.34
C THR A 91 -2.22 -13.68 -6.32
N THR A 92 -1.92 -12.84 -7.30
CA THR A 92 -2.51 -11.50 -7.40
C THR A 92 -3.97 -11.56 -7.87
N TYR A 93 -4.79 -10.66 -7.36
CA TYR A 93 -6.17 -10.44 -7.81
C TYR A 93 -6.40 -8.98 -8.21
N LEU A 94 -7.50 -8.76 -8.92
CA LEU A 94 -8.10 -7.45 -9.22
C LEU A 94 -9.63 -7.54 -9.14
#